data_AF-E4LLE3-F1
#
_entry.id   AF-E4LLE3-F1
#
_cell.length_a   1.000
_cell.length_b   1.000
_cell.length_c   1.000
_cell.angle_alpha   90.00
_cell.angle_beta   90.00
_cell.angle_gamma   90.00
#
_symmetry.space_group_name_H-M   'P 1'
#
loop_
_entity.id
_entity.type
_entity.pdbx_description
1 polymer ?
#
loop_
_entity_poly.entity_id
_entity_poly.type
_entity_poly.pdbx_seq_one_letter_code
_entity_poly.pdbx_strand_id
1 'polypeptide(L)'
;MTDGIEDVDWEVMLSLDESDHLHIPGEIFKMMEEQIQPETEQVLIAEGQRFAPYIKDMVEKYAYCCYLFTVEREIHVILLKEILRAYPHTVVQKTSIYEYEFLREKFDLIMSVPTMGRRNRVDDLNRFMCRDYEMVALENLLLHLSSAGKLAIVMPAKITFGGGRIANLRNFIQEMYCLEEIAELPDGIFVGTGVKTHLFVISAGKTEDVTIKRYGFDQGKNRVSRELVLLKDSFVVSSELSEQGDWNVDKLFARQDEDWQRFMEKDSRIKLKEVAQVFRGKNISRKDENGNVGVVTISNVGEYVIDYDGLDHISEVERKLTSYLLEDGDVLLTARGTATRSAVFHRQDYPCIASANMVVIRPRQDLLDSTYLKMFFDSPLGGKILSSAQQGTVVVNLSFRDVQEVEIPLPAIHEQKKLTEEYERELEVYLSTLKAAEERWNNTLEKLQARL
;
A
#
# COMPACT_ATOMS: atom_id res chain seq x y z
N MET A 1 -42.05 24.01 32.19
CA MET A 1 -41.56 23.96 30.80
C MET A 1 -40.33 23.06 30.78
N THR A 2 -40.52 21.76 30.95
CA THR A 2 -39.45 20.74 31.01
C THR A 2 -39.94 19.42 30.42
N ASP A 3 -40.91 19.47 29.50
CA ASP A 3 -41.47 18.31 28.80
C ASP A 3 -41.39 18.57 27.29
N GLY A 4 -40.21 18.41 26.70
CA GLY A 4 -40.03 18.67 25.26
C GLY A 4 -38.69 18.24 24.67
N ILE A 5 -37.88 17.47 25.39
CA ILE A 5 -36.70 16.80 24.84
C ILE A 5 -36.90 15.29 25.06
N GLU A 6 -37.94 14.74 24.43
CA GLU A 6 -38.07 13.29 24.24
C GLU A 6 -37.35 12.93 22.92
N ASP A 7 -36.50 11.91 22.99
CA ASP A 7 -35.74 11.25 21.92
C ASP A 7 -34.70 12.10 21.15
N VAL A 8 -33.69 12.61 21.86
CA VAL A 8 -32.40 12.89 21.21
C VAL A 8 -31.61 11.59 21.12
N ASP A 9 -31.44 11.06 19.91
CA ASP A 9 -30.49 9.97 19.69
C ASP A 9 -29.05 10.50 19.76
N TRP A 10 -28.46 10.33 20.94
CA TRP A 10 -27.11 10.80 21.23
C TRP A 10 -26.04 10.13 20.35
N GLU A 11 -26.29 8.94 19.79
CA GLU A 11 -25.36 8.31 18.82
C GLU A 11 -25.39 9.02 17.46
N VAL A 12 -26.57 9.48 17.03
CA VAL A 12 -26.70 10.31 15.84
C VAL A 12 -26.02 11.67 16.07
N MET A 13 -26.20 12.28 17.24
CA MET A 13 -25.48 13.52 17.59
C MET A 13 -23.95 13.33 17.60
N LEU A 14 -23.45 12.21 18.12
CA LEU A 14 -22.02 11.91 18.18
C LEU A 14 -21.44 11.60 16.79
N SER A 15 -22.18 10.92 15.93
CA SER A 15 -21.75 10.62 14.55
C SER A 15 -21.80 11.84 13.62
N LEU A 16 -22.57 12.88 13.98
CA LEU A 16 -22.63 14.15 13.27
C LEU A 16 -21.56 15.17 13.72
N ASP A 17 -20.71 14.84 14.70
CA ASP A 17 -19.63 15.73 15.12
C ASP A 17 -18.54 15.82 14.04
N GLU A 18 -18.62 16.86 13.22
CA GLU A 18 -17.66 17.15 12.14
C GLU A 18 -16.21 17.34 12.62
N SER A 19 -15.97 17.48 13.93
CA SER A 19 -14.61 17.68 14.44
C SER A 19 -13.78 16.40 14.58
N ASP A 20 -14.37 15.21 14.40
CA ASP A 20 -13.65 13.93 14.24
C ASP A 20 -14.00 13.32 12.88
N HIS A 21 -13.13 13.54 11.87
CA HIS A 21 -13.41 13.20 10.47
C HIS A 21 -13.31 11.69 10.12
N LEU A 22 -13.15 10.81 11.11
CA LEU A 22 -12.92 9.37 10.89
C LEU A 22 -14.08 8.53 11.45
N HIS A 23 -15.14 8.40 10.66
CA HIS A 23 -16.24 7.47 10.93
C HIS A 23 -15.82 6.04 10.54
N ILE A 24 -16.08 5.05 11.41
CA ILE A 24 -15.78 3.64 11.13
C ILE A 24 -16.88 3.05 10.23
N PRO A 25 -16.58 2.49 9.06
CA PRO A 25 -17.58 1.82 8.25
C PRO A 25 -18.12 0.57 8.95
N GLY A 26 -19.42 0.25 8.75
CA GLY A 26 -20.08 -0.84 9.47
C GLY A 26 -19.47 -2.21 9.17
N GLU A 27 -18.91 -2.38 7.98
CA GLU A 27 -18.18 -3.59 7.58
C GLU A 27 -16.89 -3.75 8.38
N ILE A 28 -16.15 -2.68 8.63
CA ILE A 28 -14.94 -2.70 9.47
C ILE A 28 -15.31 -2.96 10.92
N PHE A 29 -16.38 -2.33 11.41
CA PHE A 29 -16.90 -2.61 12.75
C PHE A 29 -17.25 -4.10 12.92
N LYS A 30 -17.97 -4.70 11.96
CA LYS A 30 -18.31 -6.13 11.99
C LYS A 30 -17.07 -7.03 12.05
N MET A 31 -16.04 -6.74 11.25
CA MET A 31 -14.78 -7.50 11.28
C MET A 31 -14.09 -7.46 12.65
N MET A 32 -14.19 -6.33 13.36
CA MET A 32 -13.70 -6.23 14.73
C MET A 32 -14.64 -6.89 15.75
N GLU A 33 -15.96 -6.76 15.56
CA GLU A 33 -16.99 -7.36 16.41
C GLU A 33 -16.90 -8.90 16.40
N GLU A 34 -16.52 -9.50 15.27
CA GLU A 34 -16.23 -10.94 15.14
C GLU A 34 -15.12 -11.44 16.07
N GLN A 35 -14.29 -10.54 16.63
CA GLN A 35 -13.27 -10.91 17.60
C GLN A 35 -13.82 -11.08 19.03
N ILE A 36 -15.07 -10.69 19.29
CA ILE A 36 -15.73 -10.94 20.58
C ILE A 36 -16.15 -12.42 20.64
N GLN A 37 -15.36 -13.20 21.38
CA GLN A 37 -15.59 -14.63 21.61
C GLN A 37 -16.28 -14.86 22.97
N PRO A 38 -16.92 -16.02 23.20
CA PRO A 38 -17.61 -16.32 24.47
C PRO A 38 -16.77 -16.13 25.74
N GLU A 39 -15.45 -16.32 25.65
CA GLU A 39 -14.46 -16.12 26.72
C GLU A 39 -13.98 -14.66 26.89
N THR A 40 -14.47 -13.73 26.05
CA THR A 40 -14.08 -12.32 26.11
C THR A 40 -14.84 -11.63 27.25
N GLU A 41 -14.15 -11.27 28.33
CA GLU A 41 -14.78 -10.62 29.48
C GLU A 41 -14.49 -9.12 29.54
N GLN A 42 -13.23 -8.72 29.37
CA GLN A 42 -12.83 -7.31 29.45
C GLN A 42 -12.53 -6.73 28.06
N VAL A 43 -13.33 -5.73 27.65
CA VAL A 43 -13.22 -5.11 26.33
C VAL A 43 -12.84 -3.62 26.45
N LEU A 44 -11.79 -3.22 25.77
CA LEU A 44 -11.40 -1.82 25.60
C LEU A 44 -11.82 -1.32 24.22
N ILE A 45 -12.63 -0.26 24.18
CA ILE A 45 -12.92 0.49 22.96
C ILE A 45 -12.11 1.78 22.99
N ALA A 46 -11.01 1.79 22.23
CA ALA A 46 -10.09 2.92 22.18
C ALA A 46 -10.65 4.04 21.28
N GLU A 47 -10.61 5.29 21.76
CA GLU A 47 -11.26 6.43 21.07
C GLU A 47 -12.74 6.13 20.77
N GLY A 48 -13.47 5.74 21.82
CA GLY A 48 -14.81 5.17 21.76
C GLY A 48 -15.84 5.98 20.98
N GLN A 49 -15.66 7.29 20.85
CA GLN A 49 -16.56 8.13 20.05
C GLN A 49 -16.62 7.71 18.57
N ARG A 50 -15.55 7.11 18.04
CA ARG A 50 -15.48 6.68 16.64
C ARG A 50 -16.32 5.47 16.31
N PHE A 51 -16.71 4.71 17.34
CA PHE A 51 -17.52 3.52 17.20
C PHE A 51 -19.02 3.81 17.16
N ALA A 52 -19.43 5.07 17.38
CA ALA A 52 -20.80 5.47 17.06
C ALA A 52 -21.04 5.29 15.55
N PRO A 53 -22.20 4.73 15.13
CA PRO A 53 -23.40 4.44 15.92
C PRO A 53 -23.54 3.00 16.43
N TYR A 54 -22.48 2.19 16.46
CA TYR A 54 -22.57 0.74 16.75
C TYR A 54 -22.52 0.38 18.24
N ILE A 55 -22.42 1.37 19.12
CA ILE A 55 -22.07 1.16 20.52
C ILE A 55 -23.20 0.47 21.28
N LYS A 56 -24.44 0.96 21.16
CA LYS A 56 -25.59 0.36 21.86
C LYS A 56 -25.82 -1.09 21.43
N ASP A 57 -25.90 -1.33 20.12
CA ASP A 57 -26.14 -2.66 19.55
C ASP A 57 -25.09 -3.67 20.04
N MET A 58 -23.81 -3.27 20.07
CA MET A 58 -22.72 -4.13 20.56
C MET A 58 -22.86 -4.45 22.05
N VAL A 59 -23.06 -3.43 22.88
CA VAL A 59 -23.14 -3.59 24.35
C VAL A 59 -24.37 -4.41 24.74
N GLU A 60 -25.49 -4.27 24.01
CA GLU A 60 -26.68 -5.09 24.21
C GLU A 60 -26.46 -6.54 23.80
N LYS A 61 -25.89 -6.76 22.63
CA LYS A 61 -25.64 -8.10 22.07
C LYS A 61 -24.67 -8.92 22.92
N TYR A 62 -23.69 -8.26 23.51
CA TYR A 62 -22.62 -8.89 24.31
C TYR A 62 -22.61 -8.38 25.76
N ALA A 63 -23.79 -8.35 26.39
CA ALA A 63 -23.97 -7.84 27.75
C ALA A 63 -23.18 -8.59 28.85
N TYR A 64 -22.55 -9.72 28.52
CA TYR A 64 -21.65 -10.45 29.43
C TYR A 64 -20.24 -9.82 29.52
N CYS A 65 -19.87 -8.96 28.57
CA CYS A 65 -18.61 -8.24 28.59
C CYS A 65 -18.68 -6.99 29.49
N CYS A 66 -17.56 -6.64 30.11
CA CYS A 66 -17.33 -5.35 30.73
C CYS A 66 -16.57 -4.44 29.76
N TYR A 67 -17.11 -3.26 29.47
CA TYR A 67 -16.55 -2.35 28.49
C TYR A 67 -15.90 -1.13 29.15
N LEU A 68 -14.69 -0.78 28.70
CA LEU A 68 -14.07 0.51 28.97
C LEU A 68 -13.93 1.28 27.65
N PHE A 69 -14.47 2.49 27.60
CA PHE A 69 -14.36 3.41 26.47
C PHE A 69 -13.38 4.53 26.82
N THR A 70 -12.34 4.74 26.01
CA THR A 70 -11.43 5.88 26.18
C THR A 70 -11.80 7.01 25.24
N VAL A 71 -11.70 8.24 25.73
CA VAL A 71 -12.00 9.46 24.97
C VAL A 71 -11.11 10.63 25.42
N GLU A 72 -10.71 11.50 24.51
CA GLU A 72 -9.84 12.64 24.86
C GLU A 72 -10.63 13.92 25.18
N ARG A 73 -11.74 14.15 24.48
CA ARG A 73 -12.48 15.41 24.56
C ARG A 73 -13.61 15.32 25.57
N GLU A 74 -13.75 16.37 26.39
CA GLU A 74 -14.77 16.45 27.43
C GLU A 74 -16.19 16.30 26.88
N ILE A 75 -16.47 16.87 25.70
CA ILE A 75 -17.79 16.76 25.08
C ILE A 75 -18.15 15.31 24.73
N HIS A 76 -17.18 14.53 24.24
CA HIS A 76 -17.38 13.11 23.93
C HIS A 76 -17.56 12.26 25.20
N VAL A 77 -16.88 12.61 26.29
CA VAL A 77 -17.12 11.99 27.61
C VAL A 77 -18.58 12.14 28.01
N ILE A 78 -19.12 13.37 27.92
CA ILE A 78 -20.50 13.65 28.29
C ILE A 78 -21.46 12.87 27.39
N LEU A 79 -21.28 12.94 26.07
CA LEU A 79 -22.14 12.26 25.10
C LEU A 79 -22.14 10.73 25.27
N LEU A 80 -20.97 10.11 25.39
CA LEU A 80 -20.89 8.65 25.60
C LEU A 80 -21.48 8.23 26.93
N LYS A 81 -21.31 9.00 28.02
CA LYS A 81 -21.95 8.69 29.30
C LYS A 81 -23.48 8.74 29.22
N GLU A 82 -24.03 9.64 28.41
CA GLU A 82 -25.47 9.69 28.15
C GLU A 82 -25.93 8.49 27.32
N ILE A 83 -25.23 8.15 26.23
CA ILE A 83 -25.49 6.96 25.40
C ILE A 83 -25.48 5.68 26.26
N LEU A 84 -24.49 5.59 27.14
CA LEU A 84 -24.20 4.38 27.90
C LEU A 84 -24.91 4.29 29.26
N ARG A 85 -25.74 5.28 29.61
CA ARG A 85 -26.39 5.39 30.93
C ARG A 85 -27.20 4.14 31.32
N ALA A 86 -27.80 3.46 30.35
CA ALA A 86 -28.62 2.28 30.56
C ALA A 86 -27.80 0.99 30.76
N TYR A 87 -26.49 1.01 30.53
CA TYR A 87 -25.64 -0.19 30.51
C TYR A 87 -24.61 -0.16 31.65
N PRO A 88 -24.90 -0.78 32.81
CA PRO A 88 -24.07 -0.68 34.01
C PRO A 88 -22.69 -1.36 33.89
N HIS A 89 -22.49 -2.19 32.87
CA HIS A 89 -21.23 -2.88 32.57
C HIS A 89 -20.27 -2.04 31.73
N THR A 90 -20.51 -0.73 31.63
CA THR A 90 -19.73 0.18 30.79
C THR A 90 -19.10 1.31 31.59
N VAL A 91 -17.88 1.68 31.24
CA VAL A 91 -17.12 2.75 31.88
C VAL A 91 -16.57 3.67 30.80
N VAL A 92 -16.77 4.98 30.95
CA VAL A 92 -16.20 6.00 30.05
C VAL A 92 -15.10 6.75 30.79
N GLN A 93 -13.87 6.65 30.29
CA GLN A 93 -12.69 7.27 30.88
C GLN A 93 -12.08 8.31 29.95
N LYS A 94 -11.83 9.51 30.51
CA LYS A 94 -11.12 10.57 29.80
C LYS A 94 -9.61 10.33 29.86
N THR A 95 -9.03 9.84 28.77
CA THR A 95 -7.60 9.49 28.67
C THR A 95 -7.20 9.41 27.20
N SER A 96 -5.90 9.50 26.90
CA SER A 96 -5.37 9.41 25.54
C SER A 96 -4.54 8.15 25.36
N ILE A 97 -4.86 7.36 24.33
CA ILE A 97 -4.09 6.17 23.97
C ILE A 97 -2.68 6.49 23.46
N TYR A 98 -2.36 7.78 23.26
CA TYR A 98 -1.05 8.26 22.85
C TYR A 98 -0.15 8.66 24.02
N GLU A 99 -0.67 8.62 25.25
CA GLU A 99 0.06 8.91 26.47
C GLU A 99 0.55 7.61 27.13
N TYR A 100 1.79 7.62 27.65
CA TYR A 100 2.34 6.47 28.35
C TYR A 100 1.58 6.20 29.65
N GLU A 101 1.33 4.92 29.98
CA GLU A 101 0.58 4.51 31.18
C GLU A 101 -0.84 5.12 31.26
N PHE A 102 -1.51 5.27 30.11
CA PHE A 102 -2.86 5.85 30.04
C PHE A 102 -3.93 5.03 30.79
N LEU A 103 -3.66 3.73 31.02
CA LEU A 103 -4.45 2.79 31.81
C LEU A 103 -3.53 1.82 32.59
N ARG A 104 -4.11 1.08 33.53
CA ARG A 104 -3.41 0.01 34.29
C ARG A 104 -4.01 -1.37 34.05
N GLU A 105 -5.25 -1.39 33.59
CA GLU A 105 -6.07 -2.56 33.34
C GLU A 105 -5.54 -3.35 32.14
N LYS A 106 -5.88 -4.64 32.12
CA LYS A 106 -5.60 -5.55 31.01
C LYS A 106 -6.91 -6.01 30.40
N PHE A 107 -6.93 -6.21 29.09
CA PHE A 107 -8.14 -6.49 28.32
C PHE A 107 -7.98 -7.76 27.49
N ASP A 108 -9.08 -8.49 27.36
CA ASP A 108 -9.17 -9.69 26.52
C ASP A 108 -9.41 -9.31 25.06
N LEU A 109 -10.06 -8.17 24.82
CA LEU A 109 -10.18 -7.58 23.49
C LEU A 109 -9.96 -6.07 23.57
N ILE A 110 -9.17 -5.55 22.64
CA ILE A 110 -9.01 -4.13 22.39
C ILE A 110 -9.41 -3.86 20.94
N MET A 111 -10.33 -2.92 20.72
CA MET A 111 -10.73 -2.46 19.39
C MET A 111 -10.28 -1.02 19.19
N SER A 112 -9.62 -0.72 18.08
CA SER A 112 -9.07 0.61 17.83
C SER A 112 -9.01 0.99 16.35
N VAL A 113 -9.42 2.22 16.05
CA VAL A 113 -9.15 2.88 14.77
C VAL A 113 -8.46 4.20 15.10
N PRO A 114 -7.12 4.18 15.33
CA PRO A 114 -6.38 5.35 15.77
C PRO A 114 -6.40 6.45 14.71
N THR A 115 -6.17 7.68 15.16
CA THR A 115 -6.03 8.82 14.24
C THR A 115 -4.87 8.59 13.28
N MET A 116 -5.11 8.69 11.97
CA MET A 116 -4.11 8.46 10.93
C MET A 116 -3.66 9.76 10.28
N GLY A 117 -2.39 9.83 9.85
CA GLY A 117 -1.92 10.90 8.97
C GLY A 117 -1.74 12.27 9.63
N ARG A 118 -1.66 12.34 10.96
CA ARG A 118 -1.32 13.59 11.66
C ARG A 118 0.09 14.04 11.25
N ARG A 119 0.22 15.33 10.89
CA ARG A 119 1.53 15.93 10.57
C ARG A 119 2.43 16.06 11.80
N ASN A 120 1.81 16.29 12.96
CA ASN A 120 2.51 16.41 14.22
C ASN A 120 2.89 15.03 14.74
N ARG A 121 4.00 14.97 15.48
CA ARG A 121 4.49 13.76 16.13
C ARG A 121 4.18 13.80 17.62
N VAL A 122 4.11 12.63 18.24
CA VAL A 122 4.03 12.54 19.70
C VAL A 122 5.34 13.10 20.28
N ASP A 123 5.22 14.01 21.24
CA ASP A 123 6.34 14.70 21.88
C ASP A 123 6.80 13.97 23.15
N ASP A 124 7.20 12.71 22.96
CA ASP A 124 7.83 11.90 24.00
C ASP A 124 8.98 11.06 23.40
N LEU A 125 10.15 11.68 23.27
CA LEU A 125 11.28 11.18 22.47
C LEU A 125 11.88 9.86 22.97
N ASN A 126 11.59 9.44 24.21
CA ASN A 126 12.33 8.37 24.89
C ASN A 126 11.46 7.19 25.39
N ARG A 127 10.13 7.23 25.21
CA ARG A 127 9.24 6.18 25.74
C ARG A 127 8.74 5.20 24.70
N PHE A 128 8.53 5.67 23.46
CA PHE A 128 8.00 4.85 22.37
C PHE A 128 9.05 4.59 21.30
N MET A 129 8.98 3.41 20.67
CA MET A 129 9.83 3.07 19.53
C MET A 129 9.57 4.02 18.35
N CYS A 130 8.30 4.35 18.10
CA CYS A 130 7.87 5.24 17.02
C CYS A 130 7.38 6.60 17.53
N ARG A 131 7.25 7.58 16.62
CA ARG A 131 6.72 8.92 16.92
C ARG A 131 5.44 9.27 16.17
N ASP A 132 5.10 8.46 15.17
CA ASP A 132 3.84 8.58 14.43
C ASP A 132 2.70 8.15 15.38
N TYR A 133 1.60 8.92 15.44
CA TYR A 133 0.51 8.72 16.41
C TYR A 133 -0.06 7.30 16.33
N GLU A 134 -0.34 6.82 15.11
CA GLU A 134 -0.84 5.48 14.86
C GLU A 134 0.10 4.39 15.39
N MET A 135 1.42 4.57 15.28
CA MET A 135 2.41 3.59 15.73
C MET A 135 2.56 3.60 17.25
N VAL A 136 2.44 4.78 17.86
CA VAL A 136 2.40 4.93 19.33
C VAL A 136 1.15 4.25 19.88
N ALA A 137 -0.02 4.46 19.27
CA ALA A 137 -1.25 3.78 19.68
C ALA A 137 -1.11 2.26 19.58
N LEU A 138 -0.58 1.75 18.45
CA LEU A 138 -0.33 0.32 18.30
C LEU A 138 0.57 -0.23 19.41
N GLU A 139 1.74 0.39 19.63
CA GLU A 139 2.69 -0.01 20.68
C GLU A 139 2.04 0.01 22.07
N ASN A 140 1.33 1.09 22.40
CA ASN A 140 0.76 1.29 23.74
C ASN A 140 -0.42 0.37 24.02
N LEU A 141 -1.30 0.14 23.04
CA LEU A 141 -2.45 -0.75 23.19
C LEU A 141 -2.02 -2.21 23.36
N LEU A 142 -0.97 -2.66 22.66
CA LEU A 142 -0.40 -3.99 22.84
C LEU A 142 0.07 -4.25 24.28
N LEU A 143 0.58 -3.21 24.97
CA LEU A 143 0.98 -3.31 26.36
C LEU A 143 -0.20 -3.50 27.33
N HIS A 144 -1.46 -3.42 26.87
CA HIS A 144 -2.66 -3.57 27.69
C HIS A 144 -3.42 -4.88 27.43
N LEU A 145 -2.85 -5.79 26.63
CA LEU A 145 -3.43 -7.12 26.43
C LEU A 145 -3.27 -8.00 27.68
N SER A 146 -4.33 -8.76 28.00
CA SER A 146 -4.27 -9.90 28.91
C SER A 146 -3.42 -11.03 28.30
N SER A 147 -3.13 -12.10 29.04
CA SER A 147 -2.24 -13.18 28.57
C SER A 147 -2.73 -13.91 27.31
N ALA A 148 -4.02 -13.85 27.01
CA ALA A 148 -4.62 -14.38 25.78
C ALA A 148 -5.40 -13.29 25.03
N GLY A 149 -5.20 -12.02 25.38
CA GLY A 149 -5.95 -10.92 24.82
C GLY A 149 -5.60 -10.65 23.36
N LYS A 150 -6.55 -10.07 22.63
CA LYS A 150 -6.42 -9.67 21.23
C LYS A 150 -6.57 -8.16 21.04
N LEU A 151 -5.83 -7.62 20.10
CA LEU A 151 -5.94 -6.26 19.59
C LEU A 151 -6.42 -6.33 18.14
N ALA A 152 -7.64 -5.85 17.89
CA ALA A 152 -8.17 -5.60 16.56
C ALA A 152 -7.99 -4.11 16.23
N ILE A 153 -7.06 -3.80 15.32
CA ILE A 153 -6.64 -2.42 15.06
C ILE A 153 -6.52 -2.11 13.57
N VAL A 154 -7.10 -0.99 13.13
CA VAL A 154 -6.89 -0.51 11.76
C VAL A 154 -5.66 0.39 11.73
N MET A 155 -4.71 0.08 10.84
CA MET A 155 -3.46 0.81 10.71
C MET A 155 -3.23 1.24 9.26
N PRO A 156 -2.54 2.37 9.02
CA PRO A 156 -2.13 2.72 7.66
C PRO A 156 -1.09 1.71 7.15
N ALA A 157 -1.10 1.47 5.84
CA ALA A 157 -0.21 0.51 5.17
C ALA A 157 1.28 0.73 5.49
N LYS A 158 1.68 1.95 5.92
CA LYS A 158 3.05 2.25 6.35
C LYS A 158 3.62 1.25 7.36
N ILE A 159 2.81 0.67 8.25
CA ILE A 159 3.28 -0.35 9.19
C ILE A 159 3.82 -1.59 8.47
N THR A 160 3.29 -1.94 7.30
CA THR A 160 3.65 -3.18 6.60
C THR A 160 5.02 -3.14 5.94
N PHE A 161 5.50 -1.97 5.50
CA PHE A 161 6.77 -1.85 4.75
C PHE A 161 7.75 -0.82 5.31
N GLY A 162 7.32 0.02 6.27
CA GLY A 162 8.14 1.11 6.79
C GLY A 162 9.46 0.63 7.38
N GLY A 163 10.58 1.21 6.97
CA GLY A 163 11.90 0.90 7.52
C GLY A 163 12.22 1.60 8.86
N GLY A 164 13.44 1.41 9.35
CA GLY A 164 13.95 2.09 10.55
C GLY A 164 13.13 1.76 11.81
N ARG A 165 12.62 2.79 12.51
CA ARG A 165 11.86 2.60 13.76
C ARG A 165 10.60 1.76 13.58
N ILE A 166 9.96 1.83 12.41
CA ILE A 166 8.74 1.05 12.10
C ILE A 166 9.11 -0.42 11.89
N ALA A 167 10.26 -0.71 11.27
CA ALA A 167 10.77 -2.07 11.20
C ALA A 167 11.11 -2.63 12.59
N ASN A 168 11.70 -1.81 13.47
CA ASN A 168 11.93 -2.21 14.87
C ASN A 168 10.62 -2.50 15.61
N LEU A 169 9.57 -1.70 15.40
CA LEU A 169 8.25 -1.95 15.97
C LEU A 169 7.65 -3.27 15.45
N ARG A 170 7.77 -3.57 14.15
CA ARG A 170 7.35 -4.88 13.62
C ARG A 170 8.11 -6.03 14.27
N ASN A 171 9.43 -5.92 14.39
CA ASN A 171 10.26 -6.94 15.04
C ASN A 171 9.84 -7.16 16.50
N PHE A 172 9.61 -6.06 17.25
CA PHE A 172 9.08 -6.15 18.62
C PHE A 172 7.74 -6.90 18.66
N ILE A 173 6.82 -6.62 17.72
CA ILE A 173 5.53 -7.31 17.64
C ILE A 173 5.74 -8.81 17.36
N GLN A 174 6.63 -9.17 16.44
CA GLN A 174 6.90 -10.58 16.10
C GLN A 174 7.66 -11.34 17.20
N GLU A 175 8.44 -10.64 18.04
CA GLU A 175 9.17 -11.24 19.15
C GLU A 175 8.29 -11.40 20.41
N MET A 176 7.38 -10.45 20.66
CA MET A 176 6.63 -10.35 21.92
C MET A 176 5.16 -10.77 21.80
N TYR A 177 4.61 -10.80 20.59
CA TYR A 177 3.20 -11.06 20.31
C TYR A 177 3.04 -11.99 19.10
N CYS A 178 1.80 -12.41 18.86
CA CYS A 178 1.41 -13.21 17.72
C CYS A 178 0.54 -12.40 16.77
N LEU A 179 0.97 -12.28 15.52
CA LEU A 179 0.16 -11.65 14.49
C LEU A 179 -0.80 -12.70 13.90
N GLU A 180 -2.09 -12.59 14.15
CA GLU A 180 -3.09 -13.57 13.71
C GLU A 180 -3.65 -13.25 12.32
N GLU A 181 -3.86 -11.96 12.02
CA GLU A 181 -4.47 -11.53 10.75
C GLU A 181 -3.89 -10.22 10.24
N ILE A 182 -3.71 -10.16 8.92
CA ILE A 182 -3.50 -8.93 8.13
C ILE A 182 -4.54 -8.89 7.03
N ALA A 183 -5.52 -7.98 7.15
CA ALA A 183 -6.55 -7.76 6.15
C ALA A 183 -6.34 -6.43 5.45
N GLU A 184 -5.96 -6.46 4.17
CA GLU A 184 -5.89 -5.27 3.31
C GLU A 184 -7.29 -4.78 2.97
N LEU A 185 -7.58 -3.52 3.29
CA LEU A 185 -8.88 -2.88 3.07
C LEU A 185 -8.85 -2.08 1.76
N PRO A 186 -10.00 -1.95 1.05
CA PRO A 186 -10.04 -1.24 -0.23
C PRO A 186 -9.83 0.27 -0.06
N ASP A 187 -9.31 0.88 -1.12
CA ASP A 187 -9.11 2.32 -1.18
C ASP A 187 -10.44 3.08 -1.06
N GLY A 188 -10.46 4.14 -0.25
CA GLY A 188 -11.66 4.96 -0.05
C GLY A 188 -12.71 4.32 0.86
N ILE A 189 -12.35 3.29 1.64
CA ILE A 189 -13.17 2.74 2.73
C ILE A 189 -13.42 3.78 3.82
N PHE A 190 -12.43 4.59 4.16
CA PHE A 190 -12.59 5.76 5.02
C PHE A 190 -12.80 7.01 4.16
N VAL A 191 -13.90 7.73 4.39
CA VAL A 191 -14.23 8.97 3.68
C VAL A 191 -13.23 10.07 4.09
N GLY A 192 -12.81 10.90 3.15
CA GLY A 192 -11.94 12.06 3.43
C GLY A 192 -10.44 11.74 3.51
N THR A 193 -10.03 10.48 3.32
CA THR A 193 -8.62 10.09 3.29
C THR A 193 -8.31 9.15 2.13
N GLY A 194 -7.15 9.35 1.48
CA GLY A 194 -6.60 8.46 0.46
C GLY A 194 -5.56 7.49 1.01
N VAL A 195 -5.47 7.36 2.34
CA VAL A 195 -4.52 6.49 3.01
C VAL A 195 -4.97 5.04 2.86
N LYS A 196 -4.10 4.18 2.32
CA LYS A 196 -4.29 2.73 2.35
C LYS A 196 -4.29 2.21 3.78
N THR A 197 -5.28 1.41 4.15
CA THR A 197 -5.45 0.89 5.51
C THR A 197 -5.53 -0.62 5.52
N HIS A 198 -5.12 -1.21 6.63
CA HIS A 198 -5.22 -2.64 6.89
C HIS A 198 -5.82 -2.85 8.28
N LEU A 199 -6.67 -3.86 8.45
CA LEU A 199 -7.05 -4.35 9.76
C LEU A 199 -6.01 -5.40 10.20
N PHE A 200 -5.53 -5.28 11.43
CA PHE A 200 -4.65 -6.25 12.07
C PHE A 200 -5.36 -6.87 13.26
N VAL A 201 -5.17 -8.18 13.43
CA VAL A 201 -5.49 -8.88 14.68
C VAL A 201 -4.18 -9.39 15.27
N ILE A 202 -3.81 -8.90 16.44
CA ILE A 202 -2.58 -9.26 17.15
C ILE A 202 -2.95 -9.77 18.53
N SER A 203 -2.41 -10.91 18.95
CA SER A 203 -2.70 -11.50 20.26
C SER A 203 -1.44 -11.70 21.11
N ALA A 204 -1.65 -11.77 22.42
CA ALA A 204 -0.61 -12.20 23.36
C ALA A 204 -0.46 -13.74 23.43
N GLY A 205 -1.28 -14.47 22.66
CA GLY A 205 -1.33 -15.92 22.63
C GLY A 205 -0.23 -16.55 21.78
N LYS A 206 -0.55 -17.69 21.16
CA LYS A 206 0.32 -18.38 20.20
C LYS A 206 -0.43 -18.59 18.89
N THR A 207 0.22 -18.26 17.78
CA THR A 207 -0.22 -18.66 16.44
C THR A 207 0.96 -19.21 15.65
N GLU A 208 0.73 -20.25 14.87
CA GLU A 208 1.73 -20.77 13.91
C GLU A 208 1.57 -20.06 12.56
N ASP A 209 0.33 -19.77 12.17
CA ASP A 209 -0.03 -19.17 10.89
C ASP A 209 -0.61 -17.77 11.04
N VAL A 210 -0.34 -16.92 10.05
CA VAL A 210 -0.88 -15.57 9.91
C VAL A 210 -1.84 -15.54 8.74
N THR A 211 -3.09 -15.19 8.99
CA THR A 211 -4.12 -15.09 7.95
C THR A 211 -3.95 -13.79 7.16
N ILE A 212 -3.93 -13.88 5.83
CA ILE A 212 -3.75 -12.75 4.91
C ILE A 212 -4.98 -12.62 4.03
N LYS A 213 -5.71 -11.51 4.17
CA LYS A 213 -6.93 -11.23 3.43
C LYS A 213 -6.80 -9.96 2.60
N ARG A 214 -7.49 -9.91 1.45
CA ARG A 214 -7.68 -8.70 0.65
C ARG A 214 -9.15 -8.48 0.36
N TYR A 215 -9.63 -7.31 0.70
CA TYR A 215 -11.00 -6.89 0.43
C TYR A 215 -11.09 -5.90 -0.73
N GLY A 216 -12.25 -5.89 -1.38
CA GLY A 216 -12.60 -4.99 -2.47
C GLY A 216 -14.03 -4.48 -2.29
N PHE A 217 -14.44 -3.53 -3.13
CA PHE A 217 -15.86 -3.19 -3.26
C PHE A 217 -16.50 -4.00 -4.39
N ASP A 218 -17.69 -4.55 -4.15
CA ASP A 218 -18.46 -5.16 -5.23
C ASP A 218 -18.79 -4.09 -6.30
N GLN A 219 -18.48 -4.40 -7.56
CA GLN A 219 -18.82 -3.57 -8.71
C GLN A 219 -20.09 -4.07 -9.42
N GLY A 220 -21.03 -4.62 -8.66
CA GLY A 220 -22.34 -5.04 -9.15
C GLY A 220 -23.05 -3.94 -9.97
N LYS A 221 -23.99 -4.35 -10.82
CA LYS A 221 -24.69 -3.50 -11.81
C LYS A 221 -25.34 -2.22 -11.26
N ASN A 222 -25.55 -2.14 -9.94
CA ASN A 222 -26.01 -0.94 -9.24
C ASN A 222 -24.82 -0.25 -8.53
N ARG A 223 -24.31 0.83 -9.13
CA ARG A 223 -23.20 1.67 -8.63
C ARG A 223 -23.45 2.39 -7.28
N VAL A 224 -24.48 2.00 -6.52
CA VAL A 224 -24.94 2.70 -5.30
C VAL A 224 -24.55 1.94 -4.03
N SER A 225 -24.43 0.61 -4.03
CA SER A 225 -24.00 -0.16 -2.86
C SER A 225 -22.50 -0.47 -2.93
N ARG A 226 -21.72 0.06 -1.98
CA ARG A 226 -20.31 -0.29 -1.77
C ARG A 226 -20.19 -1.40 -0.73
N GLU A 227 -20.66 -2.60 -1.08
CA GLU A 227 -20.51 -3.75 -0.19
C GLU A 227 -19.05 -4.24 -0.22
N LEU A 228 -18.50 -4.51 0.97
CA LEU A 228 -17.15 -5.05 1.13
C LEU A 228 -17.14 -6.54 0.81
N VAL A 229 -16.32 -6.96 -0.15
CA VAL A 229 -16.19 -8.36 -0.57
C VAL A 229 -14.76 -8.86 -0.40
N LEU A 230 -14.62 -10.12 0.04
CA LEU A 230 -13.33 -10.79 0.15
C LEU A 230 -12.86 -11.21 -1.25
N LEU A 231 -11.76 -10.64 -1.71
CA LEU A 231 -11.18 -10.91 -3.04
C LEU A 231 -10.13 -12.02 -3.01
N LYS A 232 -9.33 -12.06 -1.94
CA LYS A 232 -8.29 -13.07 -1.72
C LYS A 232 -8.21 -13.43 -0.25
N ASP A 233 -7.96 -14.70 0.02
CA ASP A 233 -7.82 -15.27 1.35
C ASP A 233 -6.71 -16.30 1.32
N SER A 234 -5.80 -16.22 2.28
CA SER A 234 -4.70 -17.17 2.42
C SER A 234 -4.03 -17.10 3.79
N PHE A 235 -2.96 -17.88 3.98
CA PHE A 235 -2.16 -17.89 5.21
C PHE A 235 -0.66 -17.97 4.91
N VAL A 236 0.16 -17.48 5.85
CA VAL A 236 1.63 -17.58 5.81
C VAL A 236 2.14 -18.03 7.17
N VAL A 237 3.13 -18.91 7.20
CA VAL A 237 3.73 -19.38 8.45
C VAL A 237 4.48 -18.23 9.12
N SER A 238 4.32 -18.09 10.44
CA SER A 238 4.87 -16.95 11.20
C SER A 238 6.40 -16.82 11.09
N SER A 239 7.12 -17.94 10.96
CA SER A 239 8.57 -17.94 10.73
C SER A 239 8.94 -17.36 9.35
N GLU A 240 8.21 -17.70 8.30
CA GLU A 240 8.42 -17.18 6.94
C GLU A 240 8.14 -15.68 6.84
N LEU A 241 7.14 -15.21 7.58
CA LEU A 241 6.83 -13.78 7.70
C LEU A 241 7.94 -13.03 8.42
N SER A 242 8.54 -13.64 9.44
CA SER A 242 9.66 -13.07 10.20
C SER A 242 10.93 -12.99 9.36
N GLU A 243 11.23 -14.03 8.58
CA GLU A 243 12.35 -14.03 7.64
C GLU A 243 12.20 -12.99 6.52
N GLN A 244 10.97 -12.67 6.09
CA GLN A 244 10.71 -11.62 5.10
C GLN A 244 11.05 -10.21 5.62
N GLY A 245 10.88 -9.94 6.92
CA GLY A 245 11.17 -8.65 7.55
C GLY A 245 10.21 -7.50 7.21
N ASP A 246 9.22 -7.75 6.37
CA ASP A 246 8.11 -6.85 6.08
C ASP A 246 6.79 -7.63 5.95
N TRP A 247 5.67 -6.93 6.11
CA TRP A 247 4.32 -7.49 6.05
C TRP A 247 3.59 -7.07 4.77
N ASN A 248 4.33 -6.85 3.67
CA ASN A 248 3.75 -6.38 2.42
C ASN A 248 2.81 -7.45 1.84
N VAL A 249 1.50 -7.17 1.85
CA VAL A 249 0.45 -8.11 1.43
C VAL A 249 0.60 -8.55 -0.04
N ASP A 250 1.06 -7.66 -0.95
CA ASP A 250 1.33 -8.05 -2.34
C ASP A 250 2.45 -9.09 -2.43
N LYS A 251 3.52 -8.95 -1.64
CA LYS A 251 4.59 -9.97 -1.57
C LYS A 251 4.07 -11.29 -1.02
N LEU A 252 3.21 -11.25 0.00
CA LEU A 252 2.66 -12.44 0.64
C LEU A 252 1.75 -13.22 -0.32
N PHE A 253 0.88 -12.54 -1.08
CA PHE A 253 0.09 -13.21 -2.11
C PHE A 253 0.95 -13.67 -3.31
N ALA A 254 1.97 -12.91 -3.70
CA ALA A 254 2.85 -13.31 -4.78
C ALA A 254 3.59 -14.62 -4.47
N ARG A 255 4.01 -14.85 -3.21
CA ARG A 255 4.70 -16.08 -2.79
C ARG A 255 3.94 -17.38 -3.00
N GLN A 256 2.62 -17.32 -3.11
CA GLN A 256 1.76 -18.50 -3.28
C GLN A 256 1.41 -18.77 -4.74
N ASP A 257 1.83 -17.87 -5.63
CA ASP A 257 1.70 -18.05 -7.06
C ASP A 257 2.71 -19.09 -7.54
N GLU A 258 2.25 -20.17 -8.18
CA GLU A 258 3.13 -21.26 -8.62
C GLU A 258 4.28 -20.78 -9.51
N ASP A 259 4.05 -19.75 -10.35
CA ASP A 259 5.08 -19.18 -11.21
C ASP A 259 6.12 -18.40 -10.38
N TRP A 260 5.70 -17.77 -9.28
CA TRP A 260 6.59 -17.12 -8.33
C TRP A 260 7.41 -18.14 -7.54
N GLN A 261 6.80 -19.23 -7.09
CA GLN A 261 7.52 -20.30 -6.38
C GLN A 261 8.58 -20.93 -7.28
N ARG A 262 8.22 -21.28 -8.52
CA ARG A 262 9.18 -21.78 -9.53
C ARG A 262 10.30 -20.78 -9.81
N PHE A 263 10.02 -19.48 -9.75
CA PHE A 263 11.03 -18.45 -9.87
C PHE A 263 11.96 -18.42 -8.66
N MET A 264 11.41 -18.43 -7.44
CA MET A 264 12.19 -18.44 -6.19
C MET A 264 13.05 -19.71 -6.06
N GLU A 265 12.60 -20.84 -6.59
CA GLU A 265 13.34 -22.11 -6.58
C GLU A 265 14.45 -22.19 -7.65
N LYS A 266 14.50 -21.26 -8.63
CA LYS A 266 15.60 -21.22 -9.59
C LYS A 266 16.87 -20.69 -8.94
N ASP A 267 17.93 -21.50 -8.98
CA ASP A 267 19.29 -21.14 -8.54
C ASP A 267 19.94 -20.02 -9.37
N SER A 268 19.42 -19.70 -10.56
CA SER A 268 19.99 -18.69 -11.47
C SER A 268 19.35 -17.31 -11.36
N ARG A 269 19.05 -16.87 -10.13
CA ARG A 269 18.60 -15.49 -9.85
C ARG A 269 19.77 -14.60 -9.49
N ILE A 270 19.72 -13.35 -9.92
CA ILE A 270 20.74 -12.35 -9.59
C ILE A 270 20.08 -11.00 -9.33
N LYS A 271 20.63 -10.22 -8.41
CA LYS A 271 20.19 -8.84 -8.18
C LYS A 271 20.61 -7.95 -9.33
N LEU A 272 19.72 -7.05 -9.76
CA LEU A 272 20.00 -6.15 -10.89
C LEU A 272 21.28 -5.34 -10.71
N LYS A 273 21.59 -4.89 -9.49
CA LYS A 273 22.83 -4.14 -9.20
C LYS A 273 24.12 -4.89 -9.52
N GLU A 274 24.09 -6.21 -9.65
CA GLU A 274 25.27 -7.03 -9.95
C GLU A 274 25.52 -7.16 -11.46
N VAL A 275 24.49 -6.95 -12.27
CA VAL A 275 24.52 -7.11 -13.74
C VAL A 275 24.18 -5.83 -14.50
N ALA A 276 23.81 -4.76 -13.81
CA ALA A 276 23.47 -3.47 -14.40
C ALA A 276 23.78 -2.31 -13.45
N GLN A 277 24.14 -1.15 -14.03
CA GLN A 277 24.18 0.10 -13.29
C GLN A 277 22.77 0.69 -13.22
N VAL A 278 22.26 0.94 -12.01
CA VAL A 278 20.93 1.50 -11.81
C VAL A 278 21.04 2.90 -11.22
N PHE A 279 20.42 3.88 -11.86
CA PHE A 279 20.45 5.27 -11.42
C PHE A 279 19.15 6.01 -11.69
N ARG A 280 18.93 7.11 -10.96
CA ARG A 280 17.75 7.96 -11.11
C ARG A 280 17.92 8.97 -12.24
N GLY A 281 16.83 9.32 -12.91
CA GLY A 281 16.81 10.46 -13.84
C GLY A 281 17.03 11.82 -13.17
N LYS A 282 17.24 12.85 -14.00
CA LYS A 282 17.53 14.23 -13.58
C LYS A 282 16.25 15.00 -13.30
N ASN A 283 16.26 15.84 -12.25
CA ASN A 283 15.16 16.76 -12.00
C ASN A 283 15.23 17.93 -13.00
N ILE A 284 14.15 18.14 -13.75
CA ILE A 284 14.07 19.15 -14.80
C ILE A 284 13.31 20.36 -14.28
N SER A 285 13.96 21.52 -14.25
CA SER A 285 13.38 22.76 -13.71
C SER A 285 12.80 23.68 -14.78
N ARG A 286 13.32 23.64 -16.02
CA ARG A 286 12.85 24.43 -17.16
C ARG A 286 12.97 23.63 -18.45
N LYS A 287 11.92 23.70 -19.27
CA LYS A 287 11.88 23.19 -20.64
C LYS A 287 12.27 24.30 -21.61
N ASP A 288 12.82 23.93 -22.75
CA ASP A 288 13.19 24.82 -23.85
C ASP A 288 12.93 24.09 -25.17
N GLU A 289 12.00 24.59 -25.98
CA GLU A 289 11.65 24.01 -27.28
C GLU A 289 12.83 24.02 -28.27
N ASN A 290 13.79 24.93 -28.09
CA ASN A 290 15.03 24.99 -28.88
C ASN A 290 16.23 24.37 -28.13
N GLY A 291 15.95 23.57 -27.10
CA GLY A 291 16.96 22.92 -26.28
C GLY A 291 17.82 21.92 -27.06
N ASN A 292 19.08 21.78 -26.65
CA ASN A 292 20.05 20.89 -27.30
C ASN A 292 20.06 19.46 -26.73
N VAL A 293 19.22 19.17 -25.73
CA VAL A 293 19.18 17.88 -25.03
C VAL A 293 17.74 17.40 -24.94
N GLY A 294 17.48 16.17 -25.38
CA GLY A 294 16.18 15.52 -25.26
C GLY A 294 15.94 14.98 -23.85
N VAL A 295 14.69 15.03 -23.39
CA VAL A 295 14.27 14.53 -22.09
C VAL A 295 13.18 13.49 -22.28
N VAL A 296 13.51 12.25 -21.95
CA VAL A 296 12.52 11.16 -21.89
C VAL A 296 11.74 11.28 -20.58
N THR A 297 10.42 11.41 -20.70
CA THR A 297 9.50 11.47 -19.57
C THR A 297 8.57 10.25 -19.55
N ILE A 298 7.79 10.09 -18.47
CA ILE A 298 6.86 8.97 -18.33
C ILE A 298 5.82 8.93 -19.47
N SER A 299 5.39 10.09 -19.98
CA SER A 299 4.44 10.15 -21.09
C SER A 299 5.01 9.70 -22.43
N ASN A 300 6.34 9.75 -22.59
CA ASN A 300 7.01 9.27 -23.80
C ASN A 300 7.21 7.77 -23.79
N VAL A 301 7.14 7.10 -22.63
CA VAL A 301 7.20 5.66 -22.53
C VAL A 301 5.81 5.09 -22.84
N GLY A 302 5.63 4.70 -24.10
CA GLY A 302 4.49 3.92 -24.56
C GLY A 302 4.48 2.53 -23.94
N GLU A 303 3.55 1.69 -24.38
CA GLU A 303 3.44 0.33 -23.87
C GLU A 303 4.64 -0.54 -24.26
N TYR A 304 5.24 -0.28 -25.43
CA TYR A 304 6.36 -1.07 -25.94
C TYR A 304 7.58 -0.25 -26.38
N VAL A 305 7.38 1.01 -26.78
CA VAL A 305 8.42 1.85 -27.40
C VAL A 305 8.43 3.25 -26.80
N ILE A 306 9.55 3.93 -26.98
CA ILE A 306 9.68 5.35 -26.64
C ILE A 306 9.18 6.18 -27.84
N ASP A 307 8.29 7.12 -27.57
CA ASP A 307 7.95 8.18 -28.50
C ASP A 307 9.06 9.24 -28.49
N TYR A 308 9.93 9.18 -29.51
CA TYR A 308 11.04 10.11 -29.71
C TYR A 308 10.59 11.44 -30.33
N ASP A 309 9.45 11.46 -31.03
CA ASP A 309 8.96 12.67 -31.71
C ASP A 309 8.35 13.65 -30.69
N GLY A 310 7.76 13.12 -29.61
CA GLY A 310 7.16 13.89 -28.52
C GLY A 310 8.11 14.29 -27.38
N LEU A 311 9.43 14.22 -27.55
CA LEU A 311 10.37 14.51 -26.46
C LEU A 311 10.40 16.00 -26.08
N ASP A 312 10.33 16.25 -24.77
CA ASP A 312 10.67 17.57 -24.23
C ASP A 312 12.16 17.85 -24.44
N HIS A 313 12.52 19.13 -24.58
CA HIS A 313 13.92 19.55 -24.73
C HIS A 313 14.34 20.51 -23.63
N ILE A 314 15.64 20.53 -23.34
CA ILE A 314 16.26 21.49 -22.42
C ILE A 314 17.56 22.05 -22.99
N SER A 315 17.89 23.28 -22.61
CA SER A 315 19.19 23.89 -22.87
C SER A 315 20.11 23.71 -21.67
N GLU A 316 21.13 22.85 -21.80
CA GLU A 316 22.10 22.63 -20.73
C GLU A 316 23.46 22.21 -21.29
N VAL A 317 24.53 22.52 -20.55
CA VAL A 317 25.90 22.11 -20.89
C VAL A 317 26.10 20.63 -20.57
N GLU A 318 26.51 19.83 -21.56
CA GLU A 318 26.70 18.37 -21.44
C GLU A 318 27.55 17.94 -20.24
N ARG A 319 28.59 18.70 -19.87
CA ARG A 319 29.43 18.40 -18.70
C ARG A 319 28.67 18.31 -17.38
N LYS A 320 27.53 19.01 -17.26
CA LYS A 320 26.64 18.92 -16.08
C LYS A 320 25.68 17.74 -16.15
N LEU A 321 25.62 17.07 -17.29
CA LEU A 321 24.70 15.97 -17.59
C LEU A 321 25.40 14.62 -17.67
N THR A 322 26.73 14.56 -17.60
CA THR A 322 27.52 13.35 -17.85
C THR A 322 27.04 12.12 -17.05
N SER A 323 26.57 12.30 -15.81
CA SER A 323 26.03 11.21 -14.98
C SER A 323 24.58 10.80 -15.28
N TYR A 324 23.93 11.45 -16.25
CA TYR A 324 22.51 11.28 -16.61
C TYR A 324 22.29 11.00 -18.09
N LEU A 325 23.34 11.07 -18.92
CA LEU A 325 23.25 10.80 -20.35
C LEU A 325 22.86 9.34 -20.57
N LEU A 326 21.84 9.16 -21.39
CA LEU A 326 21.38 7.84 -21.83
C LEU A 326 22.34 7.28 -22.87
N GLU A 327 22.56 5.98 -22.78
CA GLU A 327 23.33 5.18 -23.72
C GLU A 327 22.43 4.17 -24.43
N ASP A 328 22.84 3.78 -25.63
CA ASP A 328 22.12 2.76 -26.39
C ASP A 328 22.01 1.47 -25.56
N GLY A 329 20.79 0.93 -25.47
CA GLY A 329 20.50 -0.23 -24.64
C GLY A 329 20.17 0.08 -23.17
N ASP A 330 20.15 1.35 -22.75
CA ASP A 330 19.61 1.69 -21.43
C ASP A 330 18.12 1.33 -21.35
N VAL A 331 17.73 0.57 -20.33
CA VAL A 331 16.32 0.24 -20.07
C VAL A 331 15.73 1.28 -19.14
N LEU A 332 14.70 1.97 -19.61
CA LEU A 332 13.98 3.01 -18.91
C LEU A 332 12.74 2.42 -18.22
N LEU A 333 12.64 2.61 -16.91
CA LEU A 333 11.51 2.14 -16.11
C LEU A 333 10.73 3.33 -15.54
N THR A 334 9.41 3.35 -15.76
CA THR A 334 8.53 4.34 -15.13
C THR A 334 8.32 3.97 -13.66
N ALA A 335 9.14 4.57 -12.81
CA ALA A 335 9.22 4.23 -11.41
C ALA A 335 8.27 5.08 -10.54
N ARG A 336 7.54 6.02 -11.16
CA ARG A 336 6.47 6.80 -10.54
C ARG A 336 5.28 6.99 -11.49
N GLY A 337 4.05 6.89 -10.99
CA GLY A 337 2.85 7.14 -11.78
C GLY A 337 1.76 6.08 -11.62
N THR A 338 0.89 5.96 -12.62
CA THR A 338 -0.25 5.03 -12.60
C THR A 338 0.08 3.62 -13.11
N ALA A 339 1.18 3.46 -13.86
CA ALA A 339 1.60 2.17 -14.39
C ALA A 339 3.13 2.06 -14.42
N THR A 340 3.62 0.85 -14.15
CA THR A 340 5.02 0.47 -14.37
C THR A 340 5.16 0.03 -15.82
N ARG A 341 5.95 0.76 -16.61
CA ARG A 341 6.26 0.48 -18.01
C ARG A 341 7.76 0.48 -18.20
N SER A 342 8.22 -0.33 -19.15
CA SER A 342 9.64 -0.44 -19.49
C SER A 342 9.86 -0.25 -20.99
N ALA A 343 10.95 0.41 -21.36
CA ALA A 343 11.35 0.55 -22.76
C ALA A 343 12.86 0.59 -22.90
N VAL A 344 13.39 0.03 -24.00
CA VAL A 344 14.81 0.16 -24.34
C VAL A 344 15.02 1.50 -25.04
N PHE A 345 16.00 2.26 -24.56
CA PHE A 345 16.45 3.47 -25.21
C PHE A 345 17.39 3.13 -26.37
N HIS A 346 17.09 3.70 -27.52
CA HIS A 346 17.93 3.65 -28.71
C HIS A 346 18.59 5.01 -28.90
N ARG A 347 19.89 4.99 -29.17
CA ARG A 347 20.68 6.22 -29.32
C ARG A 347 20.09 7.14 -30.39
N GLN A 348 19.94 8.40 -30.03
CA GLN A 348 19.56 9.49 -30.93
C GLN A 348 20.80 10.26 -31.41
N ASP A 349 20.65 11.07 -32.45
CA ASP A 349 21.72 11.91 -32.99
C ASP A 349 22.10 13.11 -32.08
N TYR A 350 21.39 13.27 -30.96
CA TYR A 350 21.58 14.31 -29.96
C TYR A 350 21.56 13.70 -28.55
N PRO A 351 22.14 14.36 -27.54
CA PRO A 351 22.18 13.84 -26.18
C PRO A 351 20.77 13.76 -25.58
N CYS A 352 20.47 12.64 -24.93
CA CYS A 352 19.20 12.42 -24.22
C CYS A 352 19.45 12.10 -22.74
N ILE A 353 18.51 12.50 -21.89
CA ILE A 353 18.47 12.17 -20.45
C ILE A 353 17.07 11.68 -20.07
N ALA A 354 16.96 10.93 -18.97
CA ALA A 354 15.66 10.59 -18.37
C ALA A 354 15.25 11.59 -17.28
N SER A 355 13.96 11.87 -17.17
CA SER A 355 13.39 12.70 -16.11
C SER A 355 13.43 12.02 -14.72
N ALA A 356 13.38 12.81 -13.64
CA ALA A 356 13.52 12.33 -12.26
C ALA A 356 12.47 11.31 -11.78
N ASN A 357 11.40 11.11 -12.54
CA ASN A 357 10.34 10.16 -12.24
C ASN A 357 10.57 8.79 -12.90
N MET A 358 11.73 8.61 -13.51
CA MET A 358 12.17 7.39 -14.15
C MET A 358 13.44 6.84 -13.49
N VAL A 359 13.58 5.53 -13.56
CA VAL A 359 14.82 4.82 -13.22
C VAL A 359 15.44 4.34 -14.52
N VAL A 360 16.74 4.55 -14.64
CA VAL A 360 17.55 4.06 -15.76
C VAL A 360 18.33 2.85 -15.28
N ILE A 361 18.23 1.77 -16.03
CA ILE A 361 18.96 0.53 -15.80
C ILE A 361 19.86 0.36 -17.01
N ARG A 362 21.17 0.38 -16.81
CA ARG A 362 22.19 0.19 -17.84
C ARG A 362 22.77 -1.21 -17.71
N PRO A 363 22.33 -2.18 -18.53
CA PRO A 363 22.82 -3.55 -18.45
C PRO A 363 24.30 -3.63 -18.82
N ARG A 364 25.02 -4.56 -18.18
CA ARG A 364 26.33 -4.98 -18.64
C ARG A 364 26.11 -5.97 -19.78
N GLN A 365 26.28 -5.51 -21.02
CA GLN A 365 25.86 -6.23 -22.22
C GLN A 365 26.52 -7.62 -22.42
N ASP A 366 27.62 -7.90 -21.72
CA ASP A 366 28.24 -9.22 -21.69
C ASP A 366 27.48 -10.25 -20.82
N LEU A 367 26.67 -9.76 -19.87
CA LEU A 367 25.89 -10.59 -18.95
C LEU A 367 24.38 -10.51 -19.17
N LEU A 368 23.86 -9.31 -19.45
CA LEU A 368 22.44 -9.04 -19.51
C LEU A 368 22.10 -8.27 -20.77
N ASP A 369 21.22 -8.84 -21.57
CA ASP A 369 20.65 -8.22 -22.74
C ASP A 369 19.51 -7.26 -22.36
N SER A 370 19.50 -6.07 -22.97
CA SER A 370 18.53 -5.01 -22.67
C SER A 370 17.10 -5.39 -23.07
N THR A 371 16.94 -6.02 -24.24
CA THR A 371 15.64 -6.49 -24.71
C THR A 371 15.15 -7.63 -23.83
N TYR A 372 16.05 -8.51 -23.37
CA TYR A 372 15.68 -9.58 -22.44
C TYR A 372 15.14 -9.02 -21.12
N LEU A 373 15.83 -8.03 -20.54
CA LEU A 373 15.37 -7.36 -19.33
C LEU A 373 13.98 -6.72 -19.52
N LYS A 374 13.77 -6.02 -20.65
CA LYS A 374 12.47 -5.45 -21.00
C LYS A 374 11.40 -6.54 -21.10
N MET A 375 11.65 -7.59 -21.88
CA MET A 375 10.75 -8.72 -22.05
C MET A 375 10.37 -9.34 -20.70
N PHE A 376 11.34 -9.49 -19.80
CA PHE A 376 11.08 -10.00 -18.46
C PHE A 376 10.15 -9.07 -17.68
N PHE A 377 10.41 -7.75 -17.64
CA PHE A 377 9.56 -6.79 -16.94
C PHE A 377 8.15 -6.68 -17.50
N ASP A 378 7.98 -6.86 -18.81
CA ASP A 378 6.68 -6.88 -19.45
C ASP A 378 5.91 -8.19 -19.21
N SER A 379 6.60 -9.25 -18.78
CA SER A 379 5.95 -10.53 -18.45
C SER A 379 5.11 -10.42 -17.17
N PRO A 380 4.07 -11.25 -17.01
CA PRO A 380 3.27 -11.28 -15.78
C PRO A 380 4.11 -11.48 -14.51
N LEU A 381 5.17 -12.29 -14.58
CA LEU A 381 6.08 -12.53 -13.47
C LEU A 381 6.92 -11.29 -13.15
N GLY A 382 7.53 -10.65 -14.15
CA GLY A 382 8.31 -9.43 -13.94
C GLY A 382 7.46 -8.29 -13.41
N GLY A 383 6.23 -8.13 -13.92
CA GLY A 383 5.25 -7.19 -13.39
C GLY A 383 4.92 -7.44 -11.92
N LYS A 384 4.72 -8.71 -11.50
CA LYS A 384 4.54 -9.07 -10.08
C LYS A 384 5.78 -8.73 -9.26
N ILE A 385 6.99 -9.02 -9.75
CA ILE A 385 8.25 -8.74 -9.03
C ILE A 385 8.46 -7.25 -8.83
N LEU A 386 8.22 -6.46 -9.88
CA LEU A 386 8.27 -5.01 -9.79
C LEU A 386 7.23 -4.46 -8.82
N SER A 387 6.00 -4.98 -8.87
CA SER A 387 4.91 -4.56 -7.98
C SER A 387 5.19 -4.92 -6.52
N SER A 388 5.76 -6.10 -6.27
CA SER A 388 6.08 -6.54 -4.92
C SER A 388 7.27 -5.76 -4.33
N ALA A 389 8.17 -5.25 -5.18
CA ALA A 389 9.22 -4.32 -4.78
C ALA A 389 8.70 -2.90 -4.46
N GLN A 390 7.46 -2.56 -4.84
CA GLN A 390 6.88 -1.25 -4.52
C GLN A 390 6.57 -1.12 -3.03
N GLN A 391 6.85 0.06 -2.49
CA GLN A 391 6.48 0.43 -1.13
C GLN A 391 5.39 1.49 -1.13
N GLY A 392 4.17 1.12 -0.72
CA GLY A 392 3.35 2.00 0.11
C GLY A 392 2.25 2.87 -0.47
N THR A 393 1.78 2.70 -1.70
CA THR A 393 0.60 3.44 -2.22
C THR A 393 -0.08 2.73 -3.39
N VAL A 394 -1.26 3.22 -3.84
CA VAL A 394 -1.89 2.84 -5.13
C VAL A 394 -1.06 3.35 -6.31
N VAL A 395 -0.39 4.49 -6.11
CA VAL A 395 0.50 5.11 -7.09
C VAL A 395 1.83 4.37 -7.04
N VAL A 396 2.32 3.94 -8.21
CA VAL A 396 3.65 3.36 -8.37
C VAL A 396 4.66 4.34 -7.80
N ASN A 397 5.47 3.88 -6.84
CA ASN A 397 6.60 4.63 -6.32
C ASN A 397 7.73 3.64 -6.00
N LEU A 398 8.42 3.24 -7.07
CA LEU A 398 9.59 2.39 -6.99
C LEU A 398 10.83 3.27 -6.94
N SER A 399 11.64 3.18 -5.89
CA SER A 399 12.90 3.92 -5.84
C SER A 399 13.96 3.21 -6.69
N PHE A 400 14.97 3.95 -7.16
CA PHE A 400 16.10 3.30 -7.85
C PHE A 400 16.83 2.29 -6.96
N ARG A 401 16.74 2.42 -5.63
CA ARG A 401 17.31 1.47 -4.68
C ARG A 401 16.49 0.18 -4.61
N ASP A 402 15.17 0.28 -4.71
CA ASP A 402 14.31 -0.90 -4.77
C ASP A 402 14.60 -1.68 -6.06
N VAL A 403 14.74 -0.97 -7.19
CA VAL A 403 15.14 -1.57 -8.48
C VAL A 403 16.50 -2.26 -8.39
N GLN A 404 17.47 -1.72 -7.64
CA GLN A 404 18.77 -2.36 -7.45
C GLN A 404 18.70 -3.74 -6.78
N GLU A 405 17.72 -3.94 -5.90
CA GLU A 405 17.53 -5.18 -5.16
C GLU A 405 16.57 -6.15 -5.85
N VAL A 406 15.93 -5.75 -6.96
CA VAL A 406 15.10 -6.65 -7.77
C VAL A 406 15.96 -7.79 -8.29
N GLU A 407 15.50 -9.01 -8.05
CA GLU A 407 16.10 -10.23 -8.57
C GLU A 407 15.47 -10.60 -9.91
N ILE A 408 16.32 -10.94 -10.87
CA ILE A 408 15.91 -11.36 -12.21
C ILE A 408 16.49 -12.75 -12.53
N PRO A 409 15.84 -13.54 -13.38
CA PRO A 409 16.47 -14.74 -13.92
C PRO A 409 17.60 -14.32 -14.86
N LEU A 410 18.74 -14.99 -14.75
CA LEU A 410 19.90 -14.72 -15.61
C LEU A 410 20.34 -16.00 -16.35
N PRO A 411 19.59 -16.43 -17.39
CA PRO A 411 20.08 -17.47 -18.28
C PRO A 411 21.33 -16.99 -19.02
N ALA A 412 22.05 -17.90 -19.66
CA ALA A 412 23.26 -17.53 -20.38
C ALA A 412 22.95 -16.52 -21.50
N ILE A 413 23.86 -15.59 -21.80
CA ILE A 413 23.62 -14.49 -22.75
C ILE A 413 23.15 -14.97 -24.15
N HIS A 414 23.56 -16.15 -24.59
CA HIS A 414 23.10 -16.73 -25.85
C HIS A 414 21.65 -17.24 -25.79
N GLU A 415 21.20 -17.74 -24.65
CA GLU A 415 19.80 -18.12 -24.43
C GLU A 415 18.92 -16.87 -24.33
N GLN A 416 19.40 -15.81 -23.66
CA GLN A 416 18.73 -14.50 -23.64
C GLN A 416 18.46 -14.03 -25.07
N LYS A 417 19.49 -14.01 -25.93
CA LYS A 417 19.37 -13.59 -27.34
C LYS A 417 18.37 -14.42 -28.14
N LYS A 418 18.33 -15.73 -27.92
CA LYS A 418 17.35 -16.59 -28.60
C LYS A 418 15.91 -16.21 -28.23
N LEU A 419 15.68 -15.88 -26.95
CA LEU A 419 14.36 -15.43 -26.48
C LEU A 419 14.00 -14.05 -27.03
N THR A 420 14.97 -13.13 -27.08
CA THR A 420 14.72 -11.77 -27.60
C THR A 420 14.47 -11.77 -29.11
N GLU A 421 15.13 -12.62 -29.88
CA GLU A 421 14.86 -12.79 -31.32
C GLU A 421 13.43 -13.26 -31.63
N GLU A 422 12.84 -14.07 -30.75
CA GLU A 422 11.42 -14.46 -30.85
C GLU A 422 10.52 -13.31 -30.44
N TYR A 423 10.81 -12.67 -29.30
CA TYR A 423 10.06 -11.54 -28.77
C TYR A 423 10.00 -10.35 -29.75
N GLU A 424 11.14 -9.91 -30.28
CA GLU A 424 11.22 -8.76 -31.18
C GLU A 424 10.44 -9.00 -32.48
N ARG A 425 10.54 -10.21 -33.02
CA ARG A 425 9.81 -10.61 -34.24
C ARG A 425 8.30 -10.57 -34.03
N GLU A 426 7.81 -11.16 -32.96
CA GLU A 426 6.37 -11.16 -32.66
C GLU A 426 5.87 -9.76 -32.29
N LEU A 427 6.70 -8.96 -31.59
CA LEU A 427 6.37 -7.57 -31.27
C LEU A 427 6.27 -6.71 -32.55
N GLU A 428 7.15 -6.90 -33.52
CA GLU A 428 7.09 -6.20 -34.81
C GLU A 428 5.81 -6.55 -35.58
N VAL A 429 5.43 -7.83 -35.61
CA VAL A 429 4.16 -8.29 -36.21
C VAL A 429 2.96 -7.67 -35.49
N TYR A 430 2.99 -7.63 -34.15
CA TYR A 430 1.94 -7.03 -33.35
C TYR A 430 1.77 -5.53 -33.62
N LEU A 431 2.87 -4.76 -33.58
CA LEU A 431 2.85 -3.31 -33.78
C LEU A 431 2.43 -2.92 -35.21
N SER A 432 2.92 -3.66 -36.22
CA SER A 432 2.51 -3.43 -37.61
C SER A 432 1.02 -3.72 -37.84
N THR A 433 0.48 -4.75 -37.17
CA THR A 433 -0.95 -5.08 -37.21
C THR A 433 -1.80 -3.99 -36.56
N LEU A 434 -1.39 -3.48 -35.39
CA LEU A 434 -2.07 -2.37 -34.72
C LEU A 434 -2.12 -1.12 -35.59
N LYS A 435 -0.97 -0.72 -36.15
CA LYS A 435 -0.88 0.45 -37.02
C LYS A 435 -1.81 0.33 -38.23
N ALA A 436 -1.83 -0.83 -38.89
CA ALA A 436 -2.71 -1.07 -40.03
C ALA A 436 -4.21 -1.03 -39.63
N ALA A 437 -4.56 -1.52 -38.44
CA ALA A 437 -5.91 -1.46 -37.91
C ALA A 437 -6.35 -0.01 -37.59
N GLU A 438 -5.48 0.78 -36.96
CA GLU A 438 -5.72 2.20 -36.66
C GLU A 438 -5.88 3.03 -37.93
N GLU A 439 -4.98 2.88 -38.90
CA GLU A 439 -5.08 3.56 -40.20
C GLU A 439 -6.40 3.21 -40.89
N ARG A 440 -6.79 1.93 -40.89
CA ARG A 440 -8.06 1.50 -41.49
C ARG A 440 -9.27 2.14 -40.79
N TRP A 441 -9.24 2.24 -39.48
CA TRP A 441 -10.30 2.85 -38.69
C TRP A 441 -10.40 4.36 -38.92
N ASN A 442 -9.28 5.08 -38.86
CA ASN A 442 -9.21 6.52 -39.11
C ASN A 442 -9.68 6.87 -40.51
N ASN A 443 -9.23 6.13 -41.53
CA ASN A 443 -9.72 6.28 -42.90
C ASN A 443 -11.24 6.06 -43.03
N THR A 444 -11.82 5.17 -42.21
CA THR A 444 -13.26 4.93 -42.20
C THR A 444 -14.00 6.10 -41.57
N LEU A 445 -13.50 6.63 -40.45
CA LEU A 445 -14.06 7.81 -39.80
C LEU A 445 -14.01 9.04 -40.70
N GLU A 446 -12.88 9.32 -41.36
CA GLU A 446 -12.75 10.43 -42.31
C GLU A 446 -13.75 10.32 -43.47
N LYS A 447 -13.89 9.12 -44.04
CA LYS A 447 -14.87 8.86 -45.11
C LYS A 447 -16.31 9.06 -44.66
N LEU A 448 -16.64 8.71 -43.43
CA LEU A 448 -17.97 8.90 -42.86
C LEU A 448 -18.22 10.38 -42.53
N GLN A 449 -17.23 11.07 -41.96
CA GLN A 449 -17.31 12.49 -41.65
C GLN A 449 -17.48 13.34 -42.92
N ALA A 450 -16.82 12.98 -44.02
CA ALA A 450 -17.00 13.65 -45.31
C ALA A 450 -18.40 13.45 -45.95
N ARG A 451 -19.22 12.52 -45.43
CA ARG A 451 -20.60 12.28 -45.88
C ARG A 451 -21.66 12.99 -45.03
N LEU A 452 -21.27 13.50 -43.86
CA LEU A 452 -22.10 14.37 -43.02
C LEU A 452 -21.97 15.81 -43.50
#